data_AF-A0A352GMK7-F1
#
_entry.id   AF-A0A352GMK7-F1
#
_cell.length_a   1.000
_cell.length_b   1.000
_cell.length_c   1.000
_cell.angle_alpha   90.00
_cell.angle_beta   90.00
_cell.angle_gamma   90.00
#
_symmetry.space_group_name_H-M   'P 1'
#
loop_
_entity.id
_entity.type
_entity.pdbx_description
1 polymer ?
#
loop_
_entity_poly.entity_id
_entity_poly.type
_entity_poly.pdbx_seq_one_letter_code
_entity_poly.pdbx_strand_id
1 'polypeptide(L)'
;MAELAALAVSTGLAAIQKQAAAKQQAAQVETQRRQQVAQITQQQEIETKRRREQLRQAQAAQRARFAGGGINASSGSASSLLSGLARQVDEAIADTGNINKLRIDGINSAAAAQRSSLLSAPRETLFNGFRGIVAGGIKQMPSLFDDKSDKPKVS
;
A
#
# COMPACT_ATOMS: atom_id res chain seq x y z
N MET A 1 -5.21 27.15 -37.82
CA MET A 1 -5.44 27.65 -36.45
C MET A 1 -6.48 26.83 -35.66
N ALA A 2 -7.48 26.20 -36.29
CA ALA A 2 -8.53 25.45 -35.57
C ALA A 2 -8.12 24.05 -35.06
N GLU A 3 -7.15 23.38 -35.68
CA GLU A 3 -6.78 22.00 -35.32
C GLU A 3 -5.92 21.86 -34.05
N LEU A 4 -5.17 22.90 -33.67
CA LEU A 4 -4.33 22.90 -32.46
C LEU A 4 -5.13 22.94 -31.15
N ALA A 5 -6.32 23.57 -31.17
CA ALA A 5 -7.20 23.63 -30.00
C ALA A 5 -7.85 22.26 -29.70
N ALA A 6 -8.17 21.48 -30.74
CA ALA A 6 -8.83 20.18 -30.59
C ALA A 6 -7.93 19.13 -29.91
N LEU A 7 -6.61 19.18 -30.12
CA LEU A 7 -5.64 18.26 -29.50
C LEU A 7 -5.34 18.58 -28.03
N ALA A 8 -5.35 19.86 -27.62
CA ALA A 8 -5.15 20.26 -26.23
C ALA A 8 -6.38 19.95 -25.34
N VAL A 9 -7.60 20.08 -25.90
CA VAL A 9 -8.84 19.73 -25.20
C VAL A 9 -8.96 18.21 -24.98
N SER A 10 -8.52 17.39 -25.93
CA SER A 10 -8.58 15.92 -25.80
C SER A 10 -7.58 15.36 -24.79
N THR A 11 -6.41 15.98 -24.61
CA THR A 11 -5.43 15.58 -23.58
C THR A 11 -5.90 15.93 -22.16
N GLY A 12 -6.55 17.09 -21.98
CA GLY A 12 -7.14 17.49 -20.69
C GLY A 12 -8.25 16.54 -20.24
N LEU A 13 -9.13 16.13 -21.15
CA LEU A 13 -10.24 15.21 -20.84
C LEU A 13 -9.73 13.79 -20.50
N ALA A 14 -8.72 13.29 -21.22
CA ALA A 14 -8.09 12.01 -20.95
C ALA A 14 -7.35 11.97 -19.60
N ALA A 15 -6.72 13.09 -19.21
CA ALA A 15 -6.08 13.22 -17.90
C ALA A 15 -7.11 13.18 -16.75
N ILE A 16 -8.25 13.87 -16.91
CA ILE A 16 -9.34 13.86 -15.92
C ILE A 16 -9.95 12.47 -15.78
N GLN A 17 -10.19 11.76 -16.88
CA GLN A 17 -10.70 10.38 -16.85
C GLN A 17 -9.72 9.42 -16.18
N LYS A 18 -8.41 9.52 -16.46
CA LYS A 18 -7.38 8.72 -15.79
C LYS A 18 -7.31 9.03 -14.29
N GLN A 19 -7.45 10.30 -13.90
CA GLN A 19 -7.43 10.69 -12.49
C GLN A 19 -8.67 10.19 -11.73
N ALA A 20 -9.84 10.18 -12.37
CA ALA A 20 -11.06 9.60 -11.80
C ALA A 20 -10.95 8.07 -11.63
N ALA A 21 -10.42 7.36 -12.65
CA ALA A 21 -10.17 5.93 -12.57
C ALA A 21 -9.13 5.57 -11.48
N ALA A 22 -8.05 6.35 -11.37
CA ALA A 22 -7.04 6.17 -10.33
C ALA A 22 -7.59 6.39 -8.91
N LYS A 23 -8.48 7.37 -8.72
CA LYS A 23 -9.17 7.60 -7.44
C LYS A 23 -10.07 6.42 -7.05
N GLN A 24 -10.82 5.86 -8.00
CA GLN A 24 -11.66 4.69 -7.76
C GLN A 24 -10.83 3.45 -7.41
N GLN A 25 -9.73 3.20 -8.12
CA GLN A 25 -8.81 2.10 -7.80
C GLN A 25 -8.17 2.28 -6.42
N ALA A 26 -7.72 3.50 -6.09
CA ALA A 26 -7.15 3.80 -4.78
C ALA A 26 -8.14 3.57 -3.63
N ALA A 27 -9.43 3.92 -3.82
CA ALA A 27 -10.47 3.68 -2.83
C ALA A 27 -10.77 2.19 -2.61
N GLN A 28 -10.72 1.37 -3.66
CA GLN A 28 -10.88 -0.09 -3.55
C GLN A 28 -9.72 -0.72 -2.79
N VAL A 29 -8.48 -0.36 -3.14
CA VAL A 29 -7.26 -0.85 -2.46
C VAL A 29 -7.26 -0.46 -0.98
N GLU A 30 -7.65 0.79 -0.68
CA GLU A 30 -7.80 1.28 0.69
C GLU A 30 -8.82 0.48 1.50
N THR A 31 -9.96 0.13 0.89
CA THR A 31 -11.01 -0.66 1.54
C THR A 31 -10.54 -2.09 1.82
N GLN A 32 -9.93 -2.75 0.83
CA GLN A 32 -9.36 -4.09 0.98
C GLN A 32 -8.28 -4.12 2.08
N ARG A 33 -7.42 -3.11 2.13
CA ARG A 33 -6.39 -2.96 3.16
C ARG A 33 -7.00 -2.87 4.56
N ARG A 34 -8.03 -2.03 4.75
CA ARG A 34 -8.72 -1.92 6.05
C ARG A 34 -9.35 -3.24 6.47
N GLN A 35 -9.96 -3.96 5.53
CA GLN A 35 -10.53 -5.28 5.79
C GLN A 35 -9.46 -6.30 6.18
N GLN A 36 -8.32 -6.35 5.49
CA GLN A 36 -7.21 -7.24 5.83
C GLN A 36 -6.64 -6.95 7.21
N VAL A 37 -6.38 -5.67 7.53
CA VAL A 37 -5.90 -5.28 8.86
C VAL A 37 -6.92 -5.65 9.94
N ALA A 38 -8.21 -5.36 9.72
CA ALA A 38 -9.27 -5.72 10.66
C ALA A 38 -9.36 -7.23 10.89
N GLN A 39 -9.23 -8.04 9.83
CA GLN A 39 -9.20 -9.50 9.93
C GLN A 39 -7.99 -10.00 10.74
N ILE A 40 -6.79 -9.47 10.51
CA ILE A 40 -5.59 -9.84 11.25
C ILE A 40 -5.76 -9.51 12.74
N THR A 41 -6.24 -8.30 13.06
CA THR A 41 -6.48 -7.88 14.44
C THR A 41 -7.54 -8.77 15.12
N GLN A 42 -8.64 -9.06 14.43
CA GLN A 42 -9.70 -9.92 14.97
C GLN A 42 -9.20 -11.35 15.23
N GLN A 43 -8.43 -11.91 14.29
CA GLN A 43 -7.82 -13.24 14.46
C GLN A 43 -6.87 -13.26 15.65
N GLN A 44 -6.02 -12.22 15.79
CA GLN A 44 -5.11 -12.09 16.92
C GLN A 44 -5.84 -12.08 18.26
N GLU A 45 -6.96 -11.35 18.38
CA GLU A 45 -7.75 -11.31 19.61
C GLU A 45 -8.33 -12.68 19.96
N ILE A 46 -8.89 -13.39 18.97
CA ILE A 46 -9.46 -14.72 19.16
C ILE A 46 -8.38 -15.71 19.59
N GLU A 47 -7.22 -15.71 18.92
CA GLU A 47 -6.11 -16.58 19.27
C GLU A 47 -5.55 -16.28 20.66
N THR A 48 -5.41 -15.01 21.01
CA THR A 48 -4.94 -14.59 22.35
C THR A 48 -5.90 -15.08 23.43
N LYS A 49 -7.21 -14.90 23.23
CA LYS A 49 -8.24 -15.41 24.15
C LYS A 49 -8.18 -16.94 24.26
N ARG A 50 -8.07 -17.64 23.14
CA ARG A 50 -7.95 -19.11 23.09
C ARG A 50 -6.72 -19.60 23.84
N ARG A 51 -5.55 -19.00 23.63
CA ARG A 51 -4.29 -19.39 24.32
C ARG A 51 -4.37 -19.17 25.82
N ARG A 52 -4.95 -18.05 26.26
CA ARG A 52 -5.17 -17.78 27.69
C ARG A 52 -6.13 -18.78 28.33
N GLU A 53 -7.17 -19.16 27.63
CA GLU A 53 -8.12 -20.16 28.10
C GLU A 53 -7.46 -21.55 28.19
N GLN A 54 -6.69 -21.94 27.18
CA GLN A 54 -5.88 -23.17 27.21
C GLN A 54 -4.87 -23.17 28.36
N LEU A 55 -4.23 -22.03 28.65
CA LEU A 55 -3.34 -21.88 29.81
C LEU A 55 -4.09 -22.14 31.12
N ARG A 56 -5.26 -21.54 31.32
CA ARG A 56 -6.07 -21.77 32.52
C ARG A 56 -6.43 -23.25 32.68
N GLN A 57 -6.86 -23.88 31.59
CA GLN A 57 -7.22 -25.30 31.60
C GLN A 57 -6.01 -26.19 31.90
N ALA A 58 -4.84 -25.89 31.30
CA ALA A 58 -3.61 -26.62 31.56
C ALA A 58 -3.14 -26.45 33.02
N GLN A 59 -3.23 -25.24 33.58
CA GLN A 59 -2.92 -24.98 34.98
C GLN A 59 -3.89 -25.71 35.91
N ALA A 60 -5.19 -25.70 35.61
CA ALA A 60 -6.20 -26.42 36.39
C ALA A 60 -5.94 -27.95 36.35
N ALA A 61 -5.65 -28.50 35.16
CA ALA A 61 -5.32 -29.91 34.99
C ALA A 61 -4.04 -30.29 35.75
N GLN A 62 -3.00 -29.45 35.71
CA GLN A 62 -1.76 -29.69 36.48
C GLN A 62 -2.02 -29.64 37.99
N ARG A 63 -2.80 -28.66 38.47
CA ARG A 63 -3.22 -28.59 39.88
C ARG A 63 -4.00 -29.82 40.31
N ALA A 64 -4.92 -30.31 39.49
CA ALA A 64 -5.67 -31.54 39.75
C ALA A 64 -4.76 -32.77 39.81
N ARG A 65 -3.76 -32.86 38.92
CA ARG A 65 -2.75 -33.94 38.95
C ARG A 65 -1.89 -33.88 40.20
N PHE A 66 -1.44 -32.69 40.61
CA PHE A 66 -0.69 -32.52 41.85
C PHE A 66 -1.51 -32.94 43.06
N ALA A 67 -2.78 -32.51 43.14
CA ALA A 67 -3.69 -32.90 44.21
C ALA A 67 -3.92 -34.43 44.25
N GLY A 68 -4.13 -35.07 43.10
CA GLY A 68 -4.28 -36.52 43.00
C GLY A 68 -3.01 -37.31 43.38
N GLY A 69 -1.83 -36.69 43.26
CA GLY A 69 -0.54 -37.25 43.67
C GLY A 69 -0.12 -36.89 45.10
N GLY A 70 -0.96 -36.21 45.88
CA GLY A 70 -0.61 -35.72 47.23
C GLY A 70 0.42 -34.59 47.26
N ILE A 71 0.74 -34.01 46.10
CA ILE A 71 1.67 -32.89 45.97
C ILE A 71 0.88 -31.59 46.12
N ASN A 72 1.27 -30.76 47.07
CA ASN A 72 0.69 -29.43 47.14
C ASN A 72 1.18 -28.59 45.95
N ALA A 73 0.24 -28.00 45.20
CA ALA A 73 0.53 -27.11 44.08
C ALA A 73 1.29 -25.84 44.52
N SER A 74 1.29 -25.50 45.82
CA SER A 74 2.10 -24.41 46.39
C SER A 74 3.55 -24.81 46.72
N SER A 75 3.93 -26.08 46.54
CA SER A 75 5.34 -26.49 46.67
C SER A 75 6.21 -25.83 45.60
N GLY A 76 7.45 -25.49 45.94
CA GLY A 76 8.34 -24.67 45.09
C GLY A 76 8.47 -25.18 43.65
N SER A 77 8.62 -26.49 43.46
CA SER A 77 8.76 -27.10 42.12
C SER A 77 7.45 -27.06 41.32
N ALA A 78 6.31 -27.36 41.95
CA ALA A 78 4.99 -27.33 41.29
C ALA A 78 4.59 -25.91 40.87
N SER A 79 4.85 -24.92 41.74
CA SER A 79 4.66 -23.50 41.43
C SER A 79 5.55 -23.03 40.28
N SER A 80 6.82 -23.46 40.26
CA SER A 80 7.77 -23.13 39.19
C SER A 80 7.29 -23.64 37.83
N LEU A 81 6.79 -24.88 37.76
CA LEU A 81 6.24 -25.46 36.52
C LEU A 81 5.01 -24.68 36.02
N LEU A 82 4.07 -24.36 36.92
CA LEU A 82 2.88 -23.58 36.57
C LEU A 82 3.23 -22.17 36.07
N SER A 83 4.24 -21.54 36.69
CA SER A 83 4.74 -20.23 36.29
C SER A 83 5.50 -20.28 34.95
N GLY A 84 6.25 -21.36 34.69
CA GLY A 84 6.92 -21.59 33.42
C GLY A 84 5.93 -21.76 32.27
N LEU A 85 4.83 -22.49 32.51
CA LEU A 85 3.74 -22.62 31.54
C LEU A 85 3.12 -21.27 31.17
N ALA A 86 2.90 -20.42 32.19
CA ALA A 86 2.36 -19.08 31.98
C ALA A 86 3.33 -18.22 31.14
N ARG A 87 4.61 -18.20 31.52
CA ARG A 87 5.65 -17.48 30.76
C ARG A 87 5.73 -17.92 29.31
N GLN A 88 5.70 -19.25 29.06
CA GLN A 88 5.76 -19.78 27.70
C GLN A 88 4.55 -19.32 26.85
N VAL A 89 3.37 -19.27 27.43
CA VAL A 89 2.17 -18.78 26.73
C VAL A 89 2.25 -17.27 26.48
N ASP A 90 2.72 -16.50 27.46
CA ASP A 90 2.89 -15.05 27.32
C ASP A 90 3.92 -14.70 26.25
N GLU A 91 5.05 -15.40 26.21
CA GLU A 91 6.09 -15.27 25.18
C GLU A 91 5.53 -15.61 23.80
N ALA A 92 4.78 -16.72 23.69
CA ALA A 92 4.17 -17.11 22.41
C ALA A 92 3.09 -16.12 21.93
N ILE A 93 2.34 -15.47 22.85
CA ILE A 93 1.42 -14.38 22.51
C ILE A 93 2.19 -13.15 22.03
N ALA A 94 3.28 -12.78 22.70
CA ALA A 94 4.13 -11.66 22.31
C ALA A 94 4.75 -11.87 20.92
N ASP A 95 5.31 -13.04 20.65
CA ASP A 95 5.89 -13.40 19.36
C ASP A 95 4.86 -13.32 18.23
N THR A 96 3.67 -13.90 18.46
CA THR A 96 2.58 -13.84 17.49
C THR A 96 2.14 -12.39 17.25
N GLY A 97 2.09 -11.57 18.30
CA GLY A 97 1.81 -10.14 18.20
C GLY A 97 2.84 -9.40 17.36
N ASN A 98 4.13 -9.70 17.53
CA ASN A 98 5.22 -9.11 16.75
C ASN A 98 5.12 -9.49 15.27
N ILE A 99 4.84 -10.75 14.96
CA ILE A 99 4.64 -11.23 13.58
C ILE A 99 3.44 -10.54 12.93
N ASN A 100 2.32 -10.41 13.64
CA ASN A 100 1.13 -9.74 13.11
C ASN A 100 1.36 -8.25 12.90
N LYS A 101 2.11 -7.60 13.79
CA LYS A 101 2.54 -6.21 13.62
C LYS A 101 3.38 -6.04 12.34
N LEU A 102 4.38 -6.90 12.13
CA LEU A 102 5.19 -6.91 10.91
C LEU A 102 4.35 -7.11 9.64
N ARG A 103 3.33 -7.98 9.69
CA ARG A 103 2.40 -8.18 8.56
C ARG A 103 1.60 -6.91 8.26
N ILE A 104 1.06 -6.26 9.29
CA ILE A 104 0.32 -4.99 9.15
C ILE A 104 1.24 -3.89 8.60
N ASP A 105 2.48 -3.79 9.10
CA ASP A 105 3.48 -2.83 8.62
C ASP A 105 3.86 -3.10 7.16
N GLY A 106 3.97 -4.37 6.75
CA GLY A 106 4.15 -4.77 5.35
C GLY A 106 2.99 -4.35 4.45
N ILE A 107 1.75 -4.56 4.90
CA ILE A 107 0.53 -4.14 4.19
C ILE A 107 0.49 -2.61 4.02
N ASN A 108 0.83 -1.87 5.08
CA ASN A 108 0.83 -0.41 5.06
C ASN A 108 1.96 0.17 4.20
N SER A 109 3.15 -0.44 4.24
CA SER A 109 4.30 0.00 3.43
C SER A 109 4.08 -0.27 1.93
N ALA A 110 3.50 -1.42 1.56
CA ALA A 110 3.12 -1.72 0.19
C ALA A 110 2.11 -0.69 -0.36
N ALA A 111 1.12 -0.30 0.45
CA ALA A 111 0.16 0.74 0.09
C ALA A 111 0.82 2.12 -0.07
N ALA A 112 1.80 2.46 0.77
CA ALA A 112 2.56 3.70 0.65
C ALA A 112 3.39 3.73 -0.65
N ALA A 113 4.06 2.63 -1.01
CA ALA A 113 4.84 2.50 -2.24
C ALA A 113 3.96 2.56 -3.52
N GLN A 114 2.74 2.02 -3.46
CA GLN A 114 1.77 2.18 -4.55
C GLN A 114 1.34 3.64 -4.72
N ARG A 115 1.08 4.36 -3.62
CA ARG A 115 0.74 5.79 -3.67
C ARG A 115 1.88 6.63 -4.24
N SER A 116 3.13 6.39 -3.84
CA SER A 116 4.29 7.13 -4.39
C SER A 116 4.44 6.88 -5.88
N SER A 117 4.27 5.64 -6.35
CA SER A 117 4.38 5.30 -7.78
C SER A 117 3.34 6.04 -8.65
N LEU A 118 2.11 6.21 -8.15
CA LEU A 118 1.05 6.95 -8.85
C LEU A 118 1.31 8.47 -8.90
N LEU A 119 2.08 9.01 -7.96
CA LEU A 119 2.45 10.44 -7.90
C LEU A 119 3.70 10.77 -8.74
N SER A 120 4.53 9.79 -9.05
CA SER A 120 5.73 9.94 -9.89
C SER A 120 5.41 9.98 -11.40
N ALA A 121 4.40 9.20 -11.84
CA ALA A 121 4.00 9.05 -13.24
C ALA A 121 3.51 10.34 -13.98
N PRO A 122 2.88 11.35 -13.33
CA PRO A 122 2.39 12.55 -14.01
C PRO A 122 3.50 13.50 -14.48
N ARG A 123 4.71 13.43 -13.90
CA ARG A 123 5.77 14.42 -14.15
C ARG A 123 6.44 14.21 -15.51
N GLU A 124 6.72 12.96 -15.90
CA GLU A 124 7.39 12.68 -17.18
C GLU A 124 6.53 12.93 -18.41
N THR A 125 5.21 12.72 -18.31
CA THR A 125 4.29 12.91 -19.44
C THR A 125 4.03 14.39 -19.74
N LEU A 126 3.99 15.26 -18.73
CA LEU A 126 3.83 16.70 -18.92
C LEU A 126 5.07 17.36 -19.54
N PHE A 127 6.28 16.99 -19.10
CA PHE A 127 7.51 17.55 -19.63
C PHE A 127 7.81 17.09 -21.07
N ASN A 128 7.52 15.82 -21.41
CA ASN A 128 7.71 15.31 -22.77
C ASN A 128 6.70 15.88 -23.77
N GLY A 129 5.45 16.10 -23.34
CA GLY A 129 4.44 16.79 -24.17
C GLY A 129 4.84 18.23 -24.49
N PHE A 130 5.37 18.98 -23.51
CA PHE A 130 5.82 20.35 -23.72
C PHE A 130 7.04 20.42 -24.65
N ARG A 131 7.98 19.49 -24.52
CA ARG A 131 9.19 19.45 -25.35
C ARG A 131 8.91 19.10 -26.81
N GLY A 132 7.92 18.24 -27.07
CA GLY A 132 7.46 17.93 -28.43
C GLY A 132 6.80 19.12 -29.14
N ILE A 133 6.06 19.95 -28.41
CA ILE A 133 5.43 21.16 -28.96
C ILE A 133 6.47 22.25 -29.29
N VAL A 134 7.46 22.44 -28.41
CA VAL A 134 8.54 23.41 -28.65
C VAL A 134 9.48 22.95 -29.77
N ALA A 135 9.77 21.65 -29.89
CA ALA A 135 10.62 21.11 -30.95
C ALA A 135 9.91 21.01 -32.32
N GLY A 136 8.59 20.79 -32.34
CA GLY A 136 7.80 20.70 -33.57
C GLY A 136 7.41 22.06 -34.17
N GLY A 137 7.30 23.12 -33.36
CA GLY A 137 6.82 24.44 -33.78
C GLY A 137 7.83 25.30 -34.56
N ILE A 138 9.12 24.95 -34.61
CA ILE A 138 10.17 25.80 -35.20
C ILE A 138 10.48 25.44 -36.67
N LYS A 139 9.95 24.33 -37.21
CA LYS A 139 10.35 23.82 -38.55
C LYS A 139 9.44 24.14 -39.73
N GLN A 140 8.40 24.96 -39.59
CA GLN A 140 7.58 25.38 -40.73
C GLN A 140 7.29 26.88 -40.71
N MET A 141 8.28 27.68 -41.10
CA MET A 141 8.00 28.97 -41.74
C MET A 141 8.34 28.85 -43.23
N PRO A 142 7.36 28.89 -44.14
CA PRO A 142 7.66 29.13 -45.55
C PRO A 142 8.24 30.53 -45.65
N SER A 143 9.45 30.65 -46.23
CA SER A 143 10.11 31.93 -46.51
C SER A 143 9.22 32.77 -47.42
N LEU A 144 8.50 33.71 -46.82
CA LEU A 144 7.57 34.63 -47.50
C LEU A 144 8.26 35.96 -47.86
N PHE A 145 9.54 35.89 -48.20
CA PHE A 145 10.35 37.00 -48.70
C PHE A 145 11.31 36.44 -49.74
N ASP A 146 10.89 36.42 -51.00
CA ASP A 146 11.81 36.84 -52.05
C ASP A 146 11.04 37.63 -53.11
N ASP A 147 11.69 38.72 -53.50
CA ASP A 147 11.13 39.99 -53.94
C ASP A 147 10.83 40.00 -55.44
N LYS A 148 9.89 40.85 -55.84
CA LYS A 148 9.67 41.21 -57.24
C LYS A 148 10.91 41.92 -57.77
N SER A 149 11.44 41.50 -58.92
CA SER A 149 12.09 42.46 -59.81
C SER A 149 11.90 42.07 -61.28
N ASP A 150 11.06 42.86 -61.93
CA ASP A 150 10.92 43.04 -63.38
C ASP A 150 12.26 43.02 -64.12
N LYS A 151 12.30 42.33 -65.27
CA LYS A 151 12.88 42.88 -66.50
C LYS A 151 12.09 42.37 -67.72
N PRO A 152 11.50 43.26 -68.55
CA PRO A 152 11.12 42.93 -69.92
C PRO A 152 12.29 43.22 -70.89
N LYS A 153 12.10 42.82 -72.16
CA LYS A 153 12.82 43.22 -73.40
C LYS A 153 14.01 42.35 -73.83
N VAL A 154 14.21 41.94 -75.08
CA VAL A 154 13.47 41.92 -76.37
C VAL A 154 14.20 40.87 -77.24
N SER A 155 13.48 40.29 -78.22
CA SER A 155 13.93 39.79 -79.54
C SER A 155 15.10 38.82 -79.62
#